data_AF-A0A525JLI5-F1
#
_entry.id   AF-A0A525JLI5-F1
#
_cell.length_a   1.000
_cell.length_b   1.000
_cell.length_c   1.000
_cell.angle_alpha   90.00
_cell.angle_beta   90.00
_cell.angle_gamma   90.00
#
_symmetry.space_group_name_H-M   'P 1'
#
loop_
_entity.id
_entity.type
_entity.pdbx_description
1 polymer ?
#
loop_
_entity_poly.entity_id
_entity_poly.type
_entity_poly.pdbx_seq_one_letter_code
_entity_poly.pdbx_strand_id
1 'polypeptide(L)'
;PGTIALRPSTFMAAIGDWCRSLGLAGFEKLYFLNGHGGNVATIDAAFSELYAEATYAQRNRGFACKQKNWWELKGVFALANRQFPTGHGSHATPSEIAVTQWGYPDSIKSANYAPQIAPTGPIREALDFRARYPDGRMGSDPGQATPDKGGELVSTAVAALIEDVAAFSAEAAPAS
;
A
#
# COMPACT_ATOMS: atom_id res chain seq x y z
N PRO A 1 7.78 4.66 18.93
CA PRO A 1 9.16 4.94 18.46
C PRO A 1 9.56 3.85 17.46
N GLY A 2 10.42 4.14 16.48
CA GLY A 2 10.85 3.18 15.44
C GLY A 2 10.35 3.47 14.02
N THR A 3 9.40 4.40 13.86
CA THR A 3 8.95 4.87 12.54
C THR A 3 10.04 5.67 11.84
N ILE A 4 10.31 5.34 10.57
CA ILE A 4 11.12 6.14 9.64
C ILE A 4 10.19 6.57 8.51
N ALA A 5 10.23 7.84 8.12
CA ALA A 5 9.41 8.37 7.04
C ALA A 5 10.21 9.33 6.17
N LEU A 6 9.93 9.32 4.87
CA LEU A 6 10.38 10.36 3.94
C LEU A 6 9.33 11.47 3.91
N ARG A 7 9.78 12.72 3.74
CA ARG A 7 8.87 13.80 3.33
C ARG A 7 8.30 13.46 1.94
N PRO A 8 7.08 13.90 1.60
CA PRO A 8 6.49 13.63 0.29
C PRO A 8 7.43 14.00 -0.88
N SER A 9 8.04 15.19 -0.83
CA SER A 9 8.98 15.64 -1.87
C SER A 9 10.22 14.76 -2.01
N THR A 10 10.72 14.20 -0.91
CA THR A 10 11.87 13.27 -0.94
C THR A 10 11.49 11.92 -1.52
N PHE A 11 10.27 11.44 -1.23
CA PHE A 11 9.78 10.19 -1.82
C PHE A 11 9.46 10.34 -3.32
N MET A 12 8.89 11.47 -3.73
CA MET A 12 8.69 11.81 -5.16
C MET A 12 10.02 11.82 -5.91
N ALA A 13 11.07 12.42 -5.35
CA ALA A 13 12.41 12.41 -5.95
C ALA A 13 12.93 10.98 -6.13
N ALA A 14 12.80 10.12 -5.12
CA ALA A 14 13.22 8.71 -5.20
C ALA A 14 12.45 7.93 -6.28
N ILE A 15 11.12 8.05 -6.34
CA ILE A 15 10.29 7.44 -7.39
C ILE A 15 10.73 7.96 -8.76
N GLY A 16 10.97 9.26 -8.89
CA GLY A 16 11.44 9.87 -10.12
C GLY A 16 12.76 9.26 -10.61
N ASP A 17 13.73 9.10 -9.72
CA ASP A 17 15.04 8.53 -10.05
C ASP A 17 14.95 7.04 -10.42
N TRP A 18 14.12 6.26 -9.72
CA TRP A 18 13.86 4.87 -10.07
C TRP A 18 13.21 4.75 -11.44
N CYS A 19 12.15 5.51 -11.70
CA CYS A 19 11.42 5.46 -12.96
C CYS A 19 12.29 5.90 -14.14
N ARG A 20 13.07 6.98 -14.01
CA ARG A 20 14.01 7.42 -15.05
C ARG A 20 15.08 6.37 -15.32
N SER A 21 15.66 5.80 -14.27
CA SER A 21 16.70 4.77 -14.42
C SER A 21 16.18 3.51 -15.11
N LEU A 22 14.98 3.05 -14.74
CA LEU A 22 14.33 1.91 -15.38
C LEU A 22 13.93 2.23 -16.82
N GLY A 23 13.39 3.43 -17.08
CA GLY A 23 13.08 3.88 -18.45
C GLY A 23 14.32 3.90 -19.36
N LEU A 24 15.46 4.37 -18.85
CA LEU A 24 16.74 4.35 -19.59
C LEU A 24 17.21 2.92 -19.92
N ALA A 25 16.88 1.96 -19.08
CA ALA A 25 17.17 0.54 -19.32
C ALA A 25 16.14 -0.15 -20.25
N GLY A 26 15.13 0.58 -20.75
CA GLY A 26 14.13 0.07 -21.68
C GLY A 26 12.86 -0.51 -21.03
N PHE A 27 12.63 -0.29 -19.73
CA PHE A 27 11.37 -0.69 -19.11
C PHE A 27 10.24 0.28 -19.46
N GLU A 28 9.14 -0.24 -20.03
CA GLU A 28 8.00 0.58 -20.51
C GLU A 28 6.78 0.54 -19.56
N LYS A 29 6.75 -0.40 -18.60
CA LYS A 29 5.64 -0.61 -17.66
C LYS A 29 6.18 -0.76 -16.25
N LEU A 30 5.92 0.23 -15.40
CA LEU A 30 6.41 0.30 -14.02
C LEU A 30 5.24 0.13 -13.04
N TYR A 31 5.19 -1.02 -12.38
CA TYR A 31 4.11 -1.38 -11.46
C TYR A 31 4.56 -1.26 -10.00
N PHE A 32 3.88 -0.43 -9.22
CA PHE A 32 4.14 -0.19 -7.81
C PHE A 32 3.08 -0.90 -6.96
N LEU A 33 3.43 -2.07 -6.39
CA LEU A 33 2.59 -2.72 -5.39
C LEU A 33 2.78 -2.04 -4.03
N ASN A 34 1.75 -1.35 -3.56
CA ASN A 34 1.81 -0.53 -2.35
C ASN A 34 1.21 -1.24 -1.12
N GLY A 35 1.91 -1.11 0.00
CA GLY A 35 1.53 -1.67 1.30
C GLY A 35 1.07 -0.64 2.33
N HIS A 36 1.12 0.66 2.01
CA HIS A 36 0.84 1.71 3.00
C HIS A 36 0.00 2.86 2.41
N GLY A 37 -1.20 3.08 2.95
CA GLY A 37 -2.14 4.08 2.44
C GLY A 37 -1.57 5.50 2.39
N GLY A 38 -0.66 5.86 3.30
CA GLY A 38 0.01 7.17 3.31
C GLY A 38 0.89 7.45 2.09
N ASN A 39 1.27 6.42 1.33
CA ASN A 39 2.08 6.57 0.12
C ASN A 39 1.27 6.99 -1.10
N VAL A 40 -0.04 6.69 -1.14
CA VAL A 40 -0.88 6.75 -2.36
C VAL A 40 -0.79 8.13 -3.02
N ALA A 41 -1.10 9.19 -2.28
CA ALA A 41 -1.11 10.56 -2.82
C ALA A 41 0.28 11.00 -3.31
N THR A 42 1.35 10.55 -2.66
CA THR A 42 2.72 10.92 -3.03
C THR A 42 3.18 10.18 -4.28
N ILE A 43 2.79 8.90 -4.44
CA ILE A 43 3.07 8.11 -5.64
C ILE A 43 2.33 8.71 -6.85
N ASP A 44 1.04 9.05 -6.69
CA ASP A 44 0.24 9.66 -7.77
C ASP A 44 0.79 11.03 -8.18
N ALA A 45 1.25 11.82 -7.20
CA ALA A 45 1.91 13.10 -7.46
C ALA A 45 3.23 12.90 -8.22
N ALA A 46 4.04 11.90 -7.85
CA ALA A 46 5.29 11.58 -8.53
C ALA A 46 5.07 11.15 -10.00
N PHE A 47 4.04 10.33 -10.26
CA PHE A 47 3.69 9.94 -11.63
C PHE A 47 3.26 11.17 -12.44
N SER A 48 2.42 12.02 -11.85
CA SER A 48 1.96 13.26 -12.49
C SER A 48 3.13 14.19 -12.81
N GLU A 49 4.10 14.34 -11.91
CA GLU A 49 5.32 15.13 -12.12
C GLU A 49 6.18 14.56 -13.25
N LEU A 50 6.37 13.23 -13.30
CA LEU A 50 7.11 12.57 -14.37
C LEU A 50 6.45 12.76 -15.75
N TYR A 51 5.13 12.70 -15.83
CA TYR A 51 4.44 12.93 -17.10
C TYR A 51 4.45 14.41 -17.50
N ALA A 52 4.28 15.33 -16.56
CA ALA A 52 4.38 16.76 -16.83
C ALA A 52 5.77 17.16 -17.35
N GLU A 53 6.84 16.62 -16.77
CA GLU A 53 8.23 16.83 -17.22
C GLU A 53 8.42 16.45 -18.71
N ALA A 54 7.81 15.36 -19.17
CA ALA A 54 7.89 14.93 -20.57
C ALA A 54 7.06 15.85 -21.49
N THR A 55 5.84 16.18 -21.07
CA THR A 55 4.94 17.10 -21.78
C THR A 55 5.58 18.47 -22.02
N TYR A 56 6.18 19.07 -20.99
CA TYR A 56 6.82 20.39 -21.12
C TYR A 56 8.09 20.36 -21.97
N ALA A 57 8.76 19.21 -22.02
CA ALA A 57 9.90 19.00 -22.91
C ALA A 57 9.51 18.57 -24.33
N GLN A 58 8.20 18.51 -24.65
CA GLN A 58 7.66 18.04 -25.93
C GLN A 58 8.26 16.71 -26.40
N ARG A 59 8.42 15.77 -25.46
CA ARG A 59 8.93 14.43 -25.74
C ARG A 59 8.04 13.38 -25.11
N ASN A 60 8.16 12.16 -25.61
CA ASN A 60 7.53 11.02 -25.00
C ASN A 60 8.25 10.60 -23.71
N ARG A 61 7.49 10.14 -22.73
CA ARG A 61 8.04 9.57 -21.49
C ARG A 61 8.64 8.19 -21.72
N GLY A 62 8.07 7.41 -22.64
CA GLY A 62 8.53 6.05 -22.97
C GLY A 62 8.18 4.98 -21.94
N PHE A 63 7.48 5.31 -20.85
CA PHE A 63 6.95 4.34 -19.90
C PHE A 63 5.64 4.80 -19.26
N ALA A 64 4.85 3.84 -18.81
CA ALA A 64 3.67 4.04 -17.96
C ALA A 64 3.97 3.54 -16.55
N CYS A 65 3.45 4.25 -15.57
CA CYS A 65 3.44 3.89 -14.17
C CYS A 65 2.02 3.57 -13.72
N LYS A 66 1.90 2.53 -12.90
CA LYS A 66 0.67 2.17 -12.19
C LYS A 66 1.01 1.86 -10.75
N GLN A 67 0.18 2.32 -9.81
CA GLN A 67 0.22 1.83 -8.44
C GLN A 67 -1.03 1.02 -8.12
N LYS A 68 -0.90 0.09 -7.18
CA LYS A 68 -2.00 -0.70 -6.67
C LYS A 68 -1.77 -1.02 -5.21
N ASN A 69 -2.76 -0.75 -4.37
CA ASN A 69 -2.71 -1.23 -3.01
C ASN A 69 -3.10 -2.71 -2.96
N TRP A 70 -2.38 -3.53 -2.20
CA TRP A 70 -2.69 -4.98 -2.15
C TRP A 70 -4.12 -5.26 -1.67
N TRP A 71 -4.68 -4.45 -0.78
CA TRP A 71 -6.05 -4.58 -0.30
C TRP A 71 -7.13 -4.21 -1.33
N GLU A 72 -6.76 -3.47 -2.38
CA GLU A 72 -7.64 -3.11 -3.50
C GLU A 72 -7.65 -4.14 -4.63
N LEU A 73 -6.78 -5.16 -4.55
CA LEU A 73 -6.81 -6.27 -5.49
C LEU A 73 -8.15 -7.00 -5.38
N LYS A 74 -8.64 -7.47 -6.52
CA LYS A 74 -9.96 -8.07 -6.68
C LYS A 74 -10.19 -9.17 -5.63
N GLY A 75 -11.27 -9.02 -4.87
CA GLY A 75 -11.68 -10.00 -3.86
C GLY A 75 -11.00 -9.89 -2.49
N VAL A 76 -9.89 -9.16 -2.37
CA VAL A 76 -9.13 -9.06 -1.10
C VAL A 76 -9.93 -8.32 -0.03
N PHE A 77 -10.41 -7.11 -0.30
CA PHE A 77 -11.22 -6.36 0.67
C PHE A 77 -12.53 -7.08 1.04
N ALA A 78 -13.14 -7.76 0.08
CA ALA A 78 -14.34 -8.57 0.33
C ALA A 78 -14.05 -9.75 1.25
N LEU A 79 -12.91 -10.43 1.08
CA LEU A 79 -12.47 -11.49 1.98
C LEU A 79 -12.14 -10.94 3.37
N ALA A 80 -11.42 -9.82 3.46
CA ALA A 80 -11.09 -9.18 4.73
C ALA A 80 -12.36 -8.82 5.53
N ASN A 81 -13.37 -8.23 4.88
CA ASN A 81 -14.64 -7.92 5.55
C ASN A 81 -15.43 -9.16 6.00
N ARG A 82 -15.28 -10.30 5.30
CA ARG A 82 -15.86 -11.57 5.76
C ARG A 82 -15.11 -12.16 6.95
N GLN A 83 -13.78 -12.09 6.94
CA GLN A 83 -12.92 -12.61 8.01
C GLN A 83 -12.96 -11.75 9.29
N PHE A 84 -13.23 -10.45 9.13
CA PHE A 84 -13.19 -9.42 10.18
C PHE A 84 -14.42 -8.49 10.09
N PRO A 85 -15.64 -9.01 10.36
CA PRO A 85 -16.88 -8.26 10.17
C PRO A 85 -17.04 -7.04 11.11
N THR A 86 -16.29 -7.02 12.22
CA THR A 86 -16.23 -5.90 13.17
C THR A 86 -14.78 -5.59 13.50
N GLY A 87 -14.45 -4.32 13.73
CA GLY A 87 -13.10 -3.93 14.14
C GLY A 87 -12.01 -4.15 13.09
N HIS A 88 -12.32 -4.12 11.79
CA HIS A 88 -11.26 -4.12 10.77
C HIS A 88 -10.42 -2.84 10.84
N GLY A 89 -11.08 -1.68 10.90
CA GLY A 89 -10.41 -0.38 11.01
C GLY A 89 -9.63 0.02 9.77
N SER A 90 -8.72 0.99 9.96
CA SER A 90 -7.94 1.63 8.89
C SER A 90 -6.42 1.61 9.12
N HIS A 91 -5.94 1.25 10.32
CA HIS A 91 -4.50 1.08 10.57
C HIS A 91 -4.23 0.03 11.63
N ALA A 92 -3.19 -0.77 11.42
CA ALA A 92 -2.93 -2.00 12.17
C ALA A 92 -4.17 -2.89 12.12
N THR A 93 -4.71 -3.09 10.91
CA THR A 93 -5.94 -3.85 10.72
C THR A 93 -5.67 -5.34 11.00
N PRO A 94 -6.67 -6.13 11.41
CA PRO A 94 -6.47 -7.56 11.57
C PRO A 94 -6.09 -8.27 10.25
N SER A 95 -6.41 -7.70 9.09
CA SER A 95 -5.97 -8.24 7.80
C SER A 95 -4.47 -8.00 7.55
N GLU A 96 -3.95 -6.80 7.83
CA GLU A 96 -2.51 -6.51 7.79
C GLU A 96 -1.76 -7.45 8.74
N ILE A 97 -2.25 -7.57 9.97
CA ILE A 97 -1.64 -8.42 10.99
C ILE A 97 -1.69 -9.88 10.58
N ALA A 98 -2.82 -10.40 10.09
CA ALA A 98 -2.92 -11.78 9.61
C ALA A 98 -1.91 -12.09 8.49
N VAL A 99 -1.77 -11.20 7.50
CA VAL A 99 -0.77 -11.34 6.43
C VAL A 99 0.65 -11.39 7.00
N THR A 100 0.99 -10.53 7.96
CA THR A 100 2.33 -10.56 8.59
C THR A 100 2.56 -11.81 9.44
N GLN A 101 1.56 -12.30 10.16
CA GLN A 101 1.67 -13.54 10.94
C GLN A 101 1.87 -14.75 10.04
N TRP A 102 1.23 -14.78 8.86
CA TRP A 102 1.42 -15.82 7.86
C TRP A 102 2.84 -15.78 7.26
N GLY A 103 3.32 -14.60 6.88
CA GLY A 103 4.65 -14.45 6.27
C GLY A 103 5.81 -14.62 7.26
N TYR A 104 5.57 -14.34 8.54
CA TYR A 104 6.58 -14.35 9.60
C TYR A 104 6.04 -14.97 10.91
N PRO A 105 5.74 -16.28 10.94
CA PRO A 105 5.12 -16.94 12.09
C PRO A 105 5.99 -16.86 13.36
N ASP A 106 7.31 -16.82 13.22
CA ASP A 106 8.23 -16.69 14.36
C ASP A 106 8.25 -15.29 15.00
N SER A 107 7.60 -14.31 14.34
CA SER A 107 7.55 -12.91 14.80
C SER A 107 6.19 -12.51 15.38
N ILE A 108 5.27 -13.47 15.58
CA ILE A 108 3.96 -13.20 16.18
C ILE A 108 4.14 -12.62 17.58
N LYS A 109 3.51 -11.46 17.81
CA LYS A 109 3.53 -10.76 19.10
C LYS A 109 2.15 -10.81 19.75
N SER A 110 2.13 -10.90 21.07
CA SER A 110 0.95 -10.63 21.89
C SER A 110 1.08 -9.25 22.55
N ALA A 111 -0.04 -8.56 22.67
CA ALA A 111 -0.14 -7.26 23.32
C ALA A 111 -1.50 -7.13 24.01
N ASN A 112 -1.61 -6.17 24.94
CA ASN A 112 -2.91 -5.79 25.49
C ASN A 112 -3.62 -4.86 24.50
N TYR A 113 -4.76 -5.30 23.96
CA TYR A 113 -5.54 -4.54 23.00
C TYR A 113 -6.69 -3.75 23.64
N ALA A 114 -6.63 -3.35 24.91
CA ALA A 114 -7.68 -2.52 25.51
C ALA A 114 -7.60 -1.04 25.05
N PRO A 115 -8.70 -0.41 24.58
CA PRO A 115 -10.01 -1.00 24.27
C PRO A 115 -9.96 -1.89 23.02
N GLN A 116 -10.71 -2.99 23.02
CA GLN A 116 -10.63 -4.06 22.01
C GLN A 116 -10.61 -3.51 20.57
N ILE A 117 -11.53 -2.61 20.27
CA ILE A 117 -11.55 -1.82 19.04
C ILE A 117 -11.02 -0.43 19.35
N ALA A 118 -9.95 -0.03 18.66
CA ALA A 118 -9.34 1.29 18.84
C ALA A 118 -10.26 2.44 18.36
N PRO A 119 -10.04 3.68 18.83
CA PRO A 119 -10.75 4.86 18.32
C PRO A 119 -10.56 5.07 16.81
N THR A 120 -11.51 5.76 16.17
CA THR A 120 -11.43 6.18 14.76
C THR A 120 -11.43 7.71 14.64
N GLY A 121 -10.90 8.25 13.55
CA GLY A 121 -10.86 9.69 13.30
C GLY A 121 -9.91 10.10 12.17
N PRO A 122 -9.61 11.40 12.05
CA PRO A 122 -8.72 11.93 11.01
C PRO A 122 -7.24 11.69 11.31
N ILE A 123 -6.42 11.69 10.26
CA ILE A 123 -4.95 11.70 10.33
C ILE A 123 -4.45 13.13 10.12
N ARG A 124 -3.55 13.61 10.99
CA ARG A 124 -2.87 14.92 10.91
C ARG A 124 -1.37 14.77 11.19
N GLU A 125 -0.74 15.74 11.86
CA GLU A 125 0.66 15.64 12.27
C GLU A 125 0.90 14.60 13.36
N ALA A 126 2.15 14.16 13.50
CA ALA A 126 2.51 13.02 14.36
C ALA A 126 2.13 13.18 15.84
N LEU A 127 2.13 14.41 16.37
CA LEU A 127 1.74 14.67 17.77
C LEU A 127 0.23 14.50 17.97
N ASP A 128 -0.60 15.04 17.06
CA ASP A 128 -2.05 14.83 17.08
C ASP A 128 -2.40 13.36 16.83
N PHE A 129 -1.71 12.69 15.89
CA PHE A 129 -1.89 11.25 15.68
C PHE A 129 -1.66 10.46 16.97
N ARG A 130 -0.54 10.71 17.67
CA ARG A 130 -0.24 10.03 18.93
C ARG A 130 -1.24 10.36 20.05
N ALA A 131 -1.77 11.58 20.07
CA ALA A 131 -2.79 11.99 21.04
C ALA A 131 -4.12 11.28 20.79
N ARG A 132 -4.51 11.09 19.52
CA ARG A 132 -5.75 10.39 19.11
C ARG A 132 -5.65 8.87 19.21
N TYR A 133 -4.48 8.33 18.89
CA TYR A 133 -4.22 6.90 18.77
C TYR A 133 -2.99 6.51 19.61
N PRO A 134 -3.14 6.42 20.95
CA PRO A 134 -1.99 6.24 21.85
C PRO A 134 -1.19 4.96 21.62
N ASP A 135 -1.85 3.89 21.17
CA ASP A 135 -1.25 2.60 20.80
C ASP A 135 -1.03 2.45 19.29
N GLY A 136 -1.30 3.50 18.51
CA GLY A 136 -1.15 3.56 17.06
C GLY A 136 -2.26 2.88 16.25
N ARG A 137 -3.22 2.18 16.86
CA ARG A 137 -4.33 1.54 16.15
C ARG A 137 -5.41 2.55 15.75
N MET A 138 -6.10 2.28 14.63
CA MET A 138 -7.22 3.10 14.17
C MET A 138 -8.43 2.24 13.81
N GLY A 139 -9.47 2.28 14.63
CA GLY A 139 -10.72 1.53 14.41
C GLY A 139 -10.56 0.01 14.40
N SER A 140 -9.39 -0.51 14.79
CA SER A 140 -8.96 -1.88 14.53
C SER A 140 -8.87 -2.73 15.79
N ASP A 141 -9.16 -4.01 15.63
CA ASP A 141 -8.94 -5.10 16.57
C ASP A 141 -8.01 -6.15 15.94
N PRO A 142 -6.69 -5.98 16.07
CA PRO A 142 -5.68 -6.93 15.62
C PRO A 142 -5.82 -8.35 16.18
N GLY A 143 -6.48 -8.51 17.33
CA GLY A 143 -6.57 -9.78 18.03
C GLY A 143 -7.32 -10.86 17.26
N GLN A 144 -8.08 -10.48 16.22
CA GLN A 144 -8.81 -11.40 15.35
C GLN A 144 -7.93 -12.09 14.30
N ALA A 145 -6.70 -11.63 14.11
CA ALA A 145 -5.77 -12.13 13.11
C ALA A 145 -5.26 -13.54 13.45
N THR A 146 -5.14 -14.37 12.42
CA THR A 146 -4.47 -15.68 12.50
C THR A 146 -3.61 -15.90 11.25
N PRO A 147 -2.56 -16.74 11.31
CA PRO A 147 -1.77 -17.10 10.13
C PRO A 147 -2.63 -17.69 9.00
N ASP A 148 -3.62 -18.53 9.32
CA ASP A 148 -4.48 -19.16 8.31
C ASP A 148 -5.29 -18.11 7.52
N LYS A 149 -5.90 -17.15 8.23
CA LYS A 149 -6.60 -16.03 7.58
C LYS A 149 -5.67 -15.22 6.69
N GLY A 150 -4.43 -15.02 7.13
CA GLY A 150 -3.37 -14.37 6.37
C GLY A 150 -3.03 -15.11 5.09
N GLY A 151 -2.90 -16.43 5.15
CA GLY A 151 -2.64 -17.29 4.00
C GLY A 151 -3.74 -17.22 2.95
N GLU A 152 -5.01 -17.18 3.37
CA GLU A 152 -6.15 -16.97 2.46
C GLU A 152 -6.11 -15.59 1.78
N LEU A 153 -5.79 -14.53 2.53
CA LEU A 153 -5.64 -13.17 2.00
C LEU A 153 -4.50 -13.08 0.99
N VAL A 154 -3.34 -13.65 1.30
CA VAL A 154 -2.18 -13.66 0.39
C VAL A 154 -2.49 -14.46 -0.86
N SER A 155 -3.08 -15.65 -0.74
CA SER A 155 -3.45 -16.47 -1.91
C SER A 155 -4.42 -15.74 -2.83
N THR A 156 -5.41 -15.04 -2.25
CA THR A 156 -6.36 -14.20 -3.00
C THR A 156 -5.65 -13.03 -3.68
N ALA A 157 -4.78 -12.34 -2.96
CA ALA A 157 -4.02 -11.20 -3.49
C ALA A 157 -3.07 -11.62 -4.61
N VAL A 158 -2.38 -12.75 -4.50
CA VAL A 158 -1.46 -13.25 -5.54
C VAL A 158 -2.20 -13.56 -6.83
N ALA A 159 -3.33 -14.28 -6.75
CA ALA A 159 -4.13 -14.59 -7.94
C ALA A 159 -4.61 -13.30 -8.64
N ALA A 160 -5.15 -12.35 -7.87
CA ALA A 160 -5.63 -11.07 -8.40
C ALA A 160 -4.49 -10.15 -8.90
N LEU A 161 -3.30 -10.21 -8.29
CA LEU A 161 -2.14 -9.44 -8.71
C LEU A 161 -1.64 -9.89 -10.08
N ILE A 162 -1.59 -11.21 -10.32
CA ILE A 162 -1.20 -11.77 -11.62
C ILE A 162 -2.14 -11.24 -12.72
N GLU A 163 -3.47 -11.25 -12.47
CA GLU A 163 -4.45 -10.69 -13.40
C GLU A 163 -4.24 -9.18 -13.63
N ASP A 164 -4.03 -8.39 -12.57
CA ASP A 164 -3.91 -6.93 -12.65
C ASP A 164 -2.59 -6.47 -13.32
N VAL A 165 -1.50 -7.22 -13.12
CA VAL A 165 -0.21 -7.01 -13.79
C VAL A 165 -0.30 -7.42 -15.27
N ALA A 166 -0.94 -8.56 -15.58
CA ALA A 166 -1.15 -8.97 -16.97
C ALA A 166 -1.99 -7.94 -17.73
N ALA A 167 -3.05 -7.42 -17.11
CA ALA A 167 -3.87 -6.35 -17.69
C ALA A 167 -3.06 -5.07 -17.95
N PHE A 168 -2.25 -4.62 -16.99
CA PHE A 168 -1.39 -3.45 -17.16
C PHE A 168 -0.31 -3.66 -18.24
N SER A 169 0.23 -4.87 -18.34
CA SER A 169 1.22 -5.23 -19.36
C SER A 169 0.62 -5.26 -20.76
N ALA A 170 -0.67 -5.57 -20.89
CA ALA A 170 -1.40 -5.61 -22.15
C ALA A 170 -1.93 -4.24 -22.62
N GLU A 171 -1.91 -3.21 -21.77
CA GLU A 171 -2.22 -1.84 -22.18
C GLU A 171 -1.27 -1.40 -23.29
N ALA A 172 -1.79 -0.64 -24.27
CA ALA A 172 -0.96 -0.06 -25.33
C ALA A 172 0.28 0.62 -24.73
N ALA A 173 1.44 0.39 -25.36
CA ALA A 173 2.65 1.07 -24.96
C ALA A 173 2.42 2.59 -25.01
N PRO A 174 2.93 3.36 -24.03
CA PRO A 174 2.96 4.81 -24.16
C PRO A 174 3.57 5.16 -25.51
N ALA A 175 3.01 6.17 -26.20
CA ALA A 175 3.55 6.60 -27.48
C ALA A 175 5.07 6.79 -27.35
N SER A 176 5.83 6.01 -28.14
CA SER A 176 7.29 6.02 -28.20
C SER A 176 7.77 7.13 -29.12
#